data_AF-A0A3F2ZDG5-F1
#
_entry.id   AF-A0A3F2ZDG5-F1
#
_cell.length_a   1.000
_cell.length_b   1.000
_cell.length_c   1.000
_cell.angle_alpha   90.00
_cell.angle_beta   90.00
_cell.angle_gamma   90.00
#
_symmetry.space_group_name_H-M   'P 1'
#
loop_
_entity.id
_entity.type
_entity.pdbx_description
1 polymer ?
#
loop_
_entity_poly.entity_id
_entity_poly.type
_entity_poly.pdbx_seq_one_letter_code
_entity_poly.pdbx_strand_id
1 'polypeptide(L)'
;MTNFGYAINMLYQNLQMVLVVFHSSQGDGFYLCHMILACARLAALGHQIDLLNRYLVAPNRETLSPRGDEENIDRQLKDILDQHLIHIQYMHRMEKLYSTYSFLLVTSCMLVVVINIFVLISTLWLAGIFLGIACLFKIMAFCVLGSVVSVQDEKIVKKLYNMRWYLMPKDKQKAMLMLLRSAQNPVEPTMMKFKPLNLNTFLNCLNMIYSISAMLFTMTGKYSE
;
A
#
# COMPACT_ATOMS: atom_id res chain seq x y z
N MET A 1 -10.90 -14.17 50.18
CA MET A 1 -10.85 -14.90 48.89
C MET A 1 -11.21 -14.03 47.67
N THR A 2 -12.04 -12.99 47.83
CA THR A 2 -12.42 -12.04 46.75
C THR A 2 -11.23 -11.28 46.13
N ASN A 3 -10.25 -10.86 46.94
CA ASN A 3 -9.07 -10.12 46.43
C ASN A 3 -8.14 -10.97 45.55
N PHE A 4 -8.02 -12.27 45.83
CA PHE A 4 -7.17 -13.18 45.06
C PHE A 4 -7.78 -13.50 43.68
N GLY A 5 -9.10 -13.76 43.64
CA GLY A 5 -9.82 -13.94 42.37
C GLY A 5 -9.80 -12.68 41.51
N TYR A 6 -9.95 -11.49 42.11
CA TYR A 6 -9.84 -10.21 41.40
C TYR A 6 -8.43 -10.00 40.80
N ALA A 7 -7.37 -10.28 41.57
CA ALA A 7 -5.99 -10.15 41.10
C ALA A 7 -5.71 -11.08 39.90
N ILE A 8 -6.18 -12.33 39.94
CA ILE A 8 -6.06 -13.27 38.82
C ILE A 8 -6.78 -12.73 37.58
N ASN A 9 -8.02 -12.24 37.73
CA ASN A 9 -8.79 -11.71 36.62
C ASN A 9 -8.14 -10.45 36.01
N MET A 10 -7.65 -9.55 36.86
CA MET A 10 -6.93 -8.35 36.40
C MET A 10 -5.65 -8.73 35.63
N LEU A 11 -4.90 -9.71 36.11
CA LEU A 11 -3.69 -10.19 35.44
C LEU A 11 -4.02 -10.87 34.10
N TYR A 12 -5.09 -11.64 34.05
CA TYR A 12 -5.61 -12.25 32.82
C TYR A 12 -6.01 -11.19 31.78
N GLN A 13 -6.78 -10.18 32.17
CA GLN A 13 -7.20 -9.09 31.28
C GLN A 13 -6.01 -8.29 30.75
N ASN A 14 -5.04 -7.95 31.59
CA ASN A 14 -3.83 -7.25 31.15
C ASN A 14 -3.01 -8.08 30.16
N LEU A 15 -2.83 -9.38 30.44
CA LEU A 15 -2.13 -10.29 29.55
C LEU A 15 -2.84 -10.43 28.20
N GLN A 16 -4.17 -10.54 28.21
CA GLN A 16 -4.96 -10.59 26.98
C GLN A 16 -4.83 -9.30 26.15
N MET A 17 -4.88 -8.12 26.79
CA MET A 17 -4.70 -6.84 26.09
C MET A 17 -3.32 -6.75 25.41
N VAL A 18 -2.25 -7.13 26.13
CA VAL A 18 -0.89 -7.13 25.57
C VAL A 18 -0.79 -8.07 24.36
N LEU A 19 -1.37 -9.27 24.45
CA LEU A 19 -1.37 -10.22 23.35
C LEU A 19 -2.14 -9.68 22.14
N VAL A 20 -3.30 -9.05 22.32
CA VAL A 20 -4.07 -8.47 21.20
C VAL A 20 -3.32 -7.34 20.51
N VAL A 21 -2.68 -6.46 21.27
CA VAL A 21 -1.87 -5.36 20.71
C VAL A 21 -0.68 -5.92 19.93
N PHE A 22 -0.01 -6.94 20.44
CA PHE A 22 1.10 -7.57 19.74
C PHE A 22 0.68 -8.21 18.41
N HIS A 23 -0.40 -9.01 18.40
CA HIS A 23 -0.88 -9.67 17.19
C HIS A 23 -1.38 -8.67 16.14
N SER A 24 -2.11 -7.63 16.56
CA SER A 24 -2.58 -6.59 15.64
C SER A 24 -1.41 -5.81 15.03
N SER A 25 -0.44 -5.39 15.85
CA SER A 25 0.77 -4.72 15.37
C SER A 25 1.61 -5.58 14.44
N GLN A 26 1.65 -6.90 14.66
CA GLN A 26 2.36 -7.83 13.78
C GLN A 26 1.68 -7.92 12.41
N GLY A 27 0.34 -8.02 12.38
CA GLY A 27 -0.43 -8.02 11.13
C GLY A 27 -0.19 -6.77 10.30
N ASP A 28 -0.22 -5.60 10.95
CA ASP A 28 0.07 -4.32 10.31
C ASP A 28 1.51 -4.30 9.78
N GLY A 29 2.48 -4.69 10.62
CA GLY A 29 3.90 -4.71 10.26
C GLY A 29 4.20 -5.58 9.04
N PHE A 30 3.57 -6.76 8.94
CA PHE A 30 3.73 -7.62 7.77
C PHE A 30 3.15 -6.99 6.50
N TYR A 31 1.97 -6.38 6.58
CA TYR A 31 1.39 -5.67 5.44
C TYR A 31 2.30 -4.53 4.97
N LEU A 32 2.74 -3.66 5.90
CA LEU A 32 3.61 -2.52 5.58
C LEU A 32 4.92 -2.99 4.97
N CYS A 33 5.56 -4.01 5.56
CA CYS A 33 6.82 -4.57 5.05
C CYS A 33 6.65 -5.13 3.62
N HIS A 34 5.59 -5.89 3.37
CA HIS A 34 5.32 -6.43 2.04
C HIS A 34 5.03 -5.34 1.00
N MET A 35 4.28 -4.29 1.37
CA MET A 35 4.04 -3.14 0.49
C MET A 35 5.33 -2.36 0.19
N ILE A 36 6.19 -2.15 1.18
CA ILE A 36 7.50 -1.51 0.99
C ILE A 36 8.39 -2.37 0.07
N LEU A 37 8.40 -3.69 0.25
CA LEU A 37 9.12 -4.62 -0.63
C LEU A 37 8.58 -4.58 -2.06
N ALA A 38 7.26 -4.45 -2.24
CA ALA A 38 6.64 -4.26 -3.55
C ALA A 38 7.17 -2.99 -4.23
N CYS A 39 7.17 -1.87 -3.50
CA CYS A 39 7.68 -0.59 -3.98
C CYS A 39 9.17 -0.69 -4.35
N ALA A 40 9.98 -1.32 -3.51
CA ALA A 40 11.41 -1.47 -3.73
C ALA A 40 11.71 -2.30 -4.99
N ARG A 41 10.98 -3.40 -5.20
CA ARG A 41 11.10 -4.23 -6.42
C ARG A 41 10.72 -3.44 -7.68
N LEU A 42 9.64 -2.67 -7.61
CA LEU A 42 9.20 -1.82 -8.70
C LEU A 42 10.21 -0.71 -9.01
N ALA A 43 10.81 -0.10 -7.98
CA ALA A 43 11.90 0.85 -8.15
C ALA A 43 13.15 0.22 -8.78
N ALA A 44 13.51 -1.00 -8.40
CA ALA A 44 14.61 -1.75 -9.00
C ALA A 44 14.35 -2.06 -10.48
N LEU A 45 13.13 -2.47 -10.84
CA LEU A 45 12.70 -2.63 -12.24
C LEU A 45 12.89 -1.32 -13.02
N GLY A 46 12.49 -0.19 -12.42
CA GLY A 46 12.70 1.13 -13.00
C GLY A 46 14.16 1.49 -13.24
N HIS A 47 15.09 0.98 -12.44
CA HIS A 47 16.52 1.15 -12.64
C HIS A 47 17.06 0.25 -13.77
N GLN A 48 16.58 -1.00 -13.87
CA GLN A 48 16.93 -1.91 -14.97
C GLN A 48 16.48 -1.35 -16.33
N ILE A 49 15.29 -0.77 -16.38
CA ILE A 49 14.76 -0.07 -17.56
C ILE A 49 15.69 1.09 -17.96
N ASP A 50 16.14 1.91 -17.01
CA ASP A 50 17.05 3.01 -17.31
C ASP A 50 18.42 2.51 -17.79
N LEU A 51 18.94 1.43 -17.21
CA LEU A 51 20.19 0.79 -17.64
C LEU A 51 20.09 0.29 -19.09
N LEU A 52 19.01 -0.43 -19.42
CA LEU A 52 18.77 -0.90 -20.78
C LEU A 52 18.65 0.28 -21.75
N ASN A 53 17.93 1.33 -21.37
CA ASN A 53 17.82 2.54 -22.19
C ASN A 53 19.19 3.21 -22.44
N ARG A 54 20.05 3.30 -21.42
CA ARG A 54 21.42 3.82 -21.57
C ARG A 54 22.27 2.94 -22.47
N TYR A 55 22.14 1.62 -22.34
CA TYR A 55 22.85 0.67 -23.18
C TYR A 55 22.49 0.83 -24.66
N LEU A 56 21.20 1.00 -24.97
CA LEU A 56 20.72 1.20 -26.36
C LEU A 56 21.26 2.48 -27.01
N VAL A 57 21.59 3.49 -26.19
CA VAL A 57 22.08 4.81 -26.63
C VAL A 57 23.60 4.89 -26.63
N ALA A 58 24.29 3.90 -26.08
CA ALA A 58 25.74 3.95 -25.92
C ALA A 58 26.43 4.01 -27.30
N PRO A 59 27.35 4.97 -27.52
CA PRO A 59 28.05 5.12 -28.80
C PRO A 59 28.95 3.93 -29.15
N ASN A 60 29.43 3.18 -28.15
CA ASN A 60 30.22 1.96 -28.33
C ASN A 60 29.39 0.72 -28.74
N ARG A 61 28.09 0.88 -29.01
CA ARG A 61 27.23 -0.22 -29.44
C ARG A 61 27.56 -0.67 -30.87
N GLU A 62 27.98 0.25 -31.73
CA GLU A 62 28.37 -0.05 -33.13
C GLU A 62 29.68 -0.86 -33.23
N THR A 63 30.51 -0.83 -32.19
CA THR A 63 31.75 -1.62 -32.10
C THR A 63 31.53 -3.04 -31.58
N LEU A 64 30.32 -3.39 -31.10
CA LEU A 64 29.98 -4.75 -30.67
C LEU A 64 29.66 -5.66 -31.87
N SER A 65 29.95 -6.96 -31.71
CA SER A 65 29.46 -7.97 -32.64
C SER A 65 27.91 -7.98 -32.65
N PRO A 66 27.25 -7.95 -33.83
CA PRO A 66 25.79 -7.90 -33.94
C PRO A 66 25.08 -9.00 -33.14
N ARG A 67 25.68 -10.20 -33.09
CA ARG A 67 25.15 -11.34 -32.32
C ARG A 67 25.24 -11.13 -30.80
N GLY A 68 26.33 -10.52 -30.33
CA GLY A 68 26.54 -10.28 -28.90
C GLY A 68 25.67 -9.14 -28.35
N ASP A 69 25.43 -8.10 -29.16
CA ASP A 69 24.50 -7.01 -28.81
C ASP A 69 23.07 -7.54 -28.67
N GLU A 70 22.61 -8.33 -29.65
CA GLU A 70 21.27 -8.91 -29.62
C GLU A 70 21.05 -9.86 -28.43
N GLU A 71 22.02 -10.70 -28.11
CA GLU A 71 21.95 -11.61 -26.96
C GLU A 71 21.89 -10.84 -25.62
N ASN A 72 22.66 -9.76 -25.48
CA ASN A 72 22.66 -8.95 -24.26
C ASN A 72 21.35 -8.18 -24.09
N ILE A 73 20.78 -7.64 -25.18
CA ILE A 73 19.46 -6.99 -25.17
C ILE A 73 18.38 -8.00 -24.82
N ASP A 74 18.42 -9.20 -25.42
CA ASP A 74 17.46 -10.27 -25.12
C ASP A 74 17.50 -10.67 -23.65
N ARG A 75 18.70 -10.85 -23.09
CA ARG A 75 18.88 -11.21 -21.69
C ARG A 75 18.30 -10.15 -20.75
N GLN A 76 18.66 -8.88 -20.94
CA GLN A 76 18.14 -7.79 -20.10
C GLN A 76 16.63 -7.61 -20.24
N LEU A 77 16.09 -7.75 -21.45
CA LEU A 77 14.65 -7.64 -21.68
C LEU A 77 13.89 -8.79 -21.01
N LYS A 78 14.40 -10.03 -21.08
CA LYS A 78 13.82 -11.18 -20.38
C LYS A 78 13.82 -10.96 -18.87
N ASP A 79 14.93 -10.50 -18.31
CA ASP A 79 15.03 -10.19 -16.88
C ASP A 79 13.98 -9.13 -16.47
N ILE A 80 13.83 -8.05 -17.23
CA ILE A 80 12.83 -7.01 -16.98
C ILE A 80 11.40 -7.59 -17.07
N LEU A 81 11.13 -8.41 -18.07
CA LEU A 81 9.81 -9.01 -18.29
C LEU A 81 9.43 -9.98 -17.17
N ASP A 82 10.36 -10.83 -16.74
CA ASP A 82 10.17 -11.76 -15.64
C ASP A 82 9.97 -11.01 -14.32
N GLN A 83 10.78 -9.98 -14.04
CA GLN A 83 10.63 -9.15 -12.84
C GLN A 83 9.27 -8.43 -12.81
N HIS A 84 8.83 -7.86 -13.93
CA HIS A 84 7.52 -7.22 -14.02
C HIS A 84 6.39 -8.24 -13.83
N LEU A 85 6.48 -9.43 -14.44
CA LEU A 85 5.46 -10.46 -14.30
C LEU A 85 5.36 -10.96 -12.85
N ILE A 86 6.51 -11.19 -12.21
CA ILE A 86 6.58 -11.55 -10.79
C ILE A 86 5.98 -10.44 -9.93
N HIS A 87 6.24 -9.17 -10.25
CA HIS A 87 5.66 -8.04 -9.54
C HIS A 87 4.12 -8.00 -9.64
N ILE A 88 3.56 -8.14 -10.85
CA ILE A 88 2.10 -8.20 -11.04
C ILE A 88 1.50 -9.35 -10.22
N GLN A 89 2.08 -10.54 -10.32
CA GLN A 89 1.59 -11.71 -9.57
C GLN A 89 1.69 -11.49 -8.06
N TYR A 90 2.76 -10.84 -7.61
CA TYR A 90 2.96 -10.51 -6.20
C TYR A 90 1.89 -9.54 -5.69
N MET A 91 1.63 -8.46 -6.43
CA MET A 91 0.59 -7.49 -6.10
C MET A 91 -0.80 -8.14 -6.06
N HIS A 92 -1.11 -9.03 -7.01
CA HIS A 92 -2.39 -9.74 -7.00
C HIS A 92 -2.56 -10.68 -5.79
N ARG A 93 -1.48 -11.37 -5.39
CA ARG A 93 -1.49 -12.19 -4.16
C ARG A 93 -1.67 -11.32 -2.91
N MET A 94 -0.98 -10.18 -2.86
CA MET A 94 -1.10 -9.23 -1.75
C MET A 94 -2.50 -8.65 -1.64
N GLU A 95 -3.09 -8.25 -2.76
CA GLU A 95 -4.49 -7.81 -2.80
C GLU A 95 -5.39 -8.92 -2.25
N LYS A 96 -5.32 -10.14 -2.79
CA LYS A 96 -6.18 -11.25 -2.34
C LYS A 96 -6.06 -11.58 -0.85
N LEU A 97 -4.84 -11.52 -0.30
CA LEU A 97 -4.59 -11.85 1.11
C LEU A 97 -5.03 -10.73 2.06
N TYR A 98 -4.73 -9.48 1.72
CA TYR A 98 -4.90 -8.34 2.63
C TYR A 98 -6.13 -7.48 2.35
N SER A 99 -6.90 -7.75 1.29
CA SER A 99 -8.08 -6.95 0.95
C SER A 99 -9.14 -6.97 2.08
N THR A 100 -9.45 -8.14 2.63
CA THR A 100 -10.37 -8.27 3.77
C THR A 100 -9.80 -7.67 5.05
N TYR A 101 -8.50 -7.87 5.29
CA TYR A 101 -7.81 -7.32 6.45
C TYR A 101 -7.84 -5.78 6.45
N SER A 102 -7.53 -5.17 5.31
CA SER A 102 -7.55 -3.71 5.13
C SER A 102 -8.96 -3.15 5.36
N PHE A 103 -10.00 -3.86 4.92
CA PHE A 103 -11.39 -3.47 5.16
C PHE A 103 -11.75 -3.44 6.65
N LEU A 104 -11.41 -4.52 7.38
CA LEU A 104 -11.64 -4.60 8.81
C LEU A 104 -10.82 -3.56 9.58
N LEU A 105 -9.56 -3.34 9.19
CA LEU A 105 -8.69 -2.34 9.81
C LEU A 105 -9.26 -0.93 9.67
N VAL A 106 -9.59 -0.50 8.44
CA VAL A 106 -10.13 0.84 8.19
C VAL A 106 -11.44 1.02 8.94
N THR A 107 -12.39 0.08 8.79
CA THR A 107 -13.70 0.19 9.44
C THR A 107 -13.61 0.20 10.96
N SER A 108 -12.79 -0.67 11.56
CA SER A 108 -12.61 -0.71 13.02
C SER A 108 -11.93 0.55 13.55
N CYS A 109 -10.86 1.02 12.90
CA CYS A 109 -10.18 2.25 13.29
C CYS A 109 -11.14 3.45 13.18
N MET A 110 -12.02 3.48 12.17
CA MET A 110 -13.04 4.51 12.05
C MET A 110 -14.01 4.55 13.22
N LEU A 111 -14.56 3.40 13.59
CA LEU A 111 -15.47 3.30 14.72
C LEU A 111 -14.78 3.73 16.02
N VAL A 112 -13.53 3.31 16.22
CA VAL A 112 -12.73 3.71 17.38
C VAL A 112 -12.54 5.24 17.41
N VAL A 113 -12.22 5.88 16.29
CA VAL A 113 -12.07 7.34 16.24
C VAL A 113 -13.37 8.05 16.59
N VAL A 114 -14.50 7.64 16.00
CA VAL A 114 -15.82 8.24 16.28
C VAL A 114 -16.19 8.09 17.76
N ILE A 115 -16.01 6.89 18.33
CA ILE A 115 -16.30 6.63 19.75
C ILE A 115 -15.39 7.49 20.64
N ASN A 116 -14.10 7.60 20.32
CA ASN A 116 -13.18 8.43 21.12
C ASN A 116 -13.55 9.91 21.08
N ILE A 117 -13.99 10.43 19.92
CA ILE A 117 -14.49 11.81 19.82
C ILE A 117 -15.72 12.00 20.71
N PHE A 118 -16.65 11.04 20.71
CA PHE A 118 -17.83 11.10 21.58
C PHE A 118 -17.49 11.04 23.08
N VAL A 119 -16.58 10.14 23.47
CA VAL A 119 -16.10 10.02 24.85
C VAL A 119 -15.37 11.28 25.29
N LEU A 120 -14.57 11.90 24.41
CA LEU A 120 -13.85 13.15 24.68
C LEU A 120 -14.79 14.31 25.00
N ILE A 121 -15.95 14.37 24.35
CA ILE A 121 -16.98 15.39 24.62
C ILE A 121 -17.60 15.18 26.01
N SER A 122 -17.77 13.92 26.43
CA SER A 122 -18.45 13.57 27.68
C SER A 122 -17.52 13.56 28.89
N THR A 123 -16.27 13.15 28.68
CA THR A 123 -15.24 12.94 29.71
C THR A 123 -13.88 13.33 29.13
N LEU A 124 -13.08 14.11 29.86
CA LEU A 124 -11.77 14.58 29.37
C LEU A 124 -10.70 13.48 29.47
N TRP A 125 -10.88 12.38 28.74
CA TRP A 125 -10.03 11.19 28.81
C TRP A 125 -8.83 11.29 27.87
N LEU A 126 -7.70 11.78 28.39
CA LEU A 126 -6.45 11.99 27.64
C LEU A 126 -5.96 10.75 26.87
N ALA A 127 -6.11 9.55 27.45
CA ALA A 127 -5.68 8.31 26.79
C ALA A 127 -6.48 8.02 25.50
N GLY A 128 -7.75 8.41 25.45
CA GLY A 128 -8.59 8.25 24.26
C GLY A 128 -8.14 9.14 23.09
N ILE A 129 -7.58 10.31 23.39
CA ILE A 129 -7.02 11.21 22.36
C ILE A 129 -5.84 10.54 21.65
N PHE A 130 -4.90 9.98 22.42
CA PHE A 130 -3.76 9.26 21.86
C PHE A 130 -4.19 8.05 21.03
N LEU A 131 -5.20 7.30 21.49
CA LEU A 131 -5.76 6.18 20.75
C LEU A 131 -6.40 6.61 19.41
N GLY A 132 -7.18 7.69 19.42
CA GLY A 132 -7.79 8.24 18.22
C GLY A 132 -6.76 8.70 17.18
N ILE A 133 -5.73 9.43 17.62
CA ILE A 133 -4.63 9.87 16.76
C ILE A 133 -3.88 8.66 16.19
N ALA A 134 -3.60 7.65 17.01
CA ALA A 134 -2.94 6.43 16.55
C ALA A 134 -3.77 5.70 15.47
N CYS A 135 -5.08 5.55 15.66
CA CYS A 135 -5.97 4.95 14.67
C CYS A 135 -5.99 5.74 13.36
N LEU A 136 -6.06 7.08 13.41
CA LEU A 136 -5.98 7.92 12.22
C LEU A 136 -4.64 7.75 11.49
N PHE A 137 -3.54 7.70 12.24
CA PHE A 137 -2.21 7.46 11.68
C PHE A 137 -2.13 6.10 10.98
N LYS A 138 -2.74 5.04 11.55
CA LYS A 138 -2.79 3.71 10.91
C LYS A 138 -3.52 3.74 9.58
N ILE A 139 -4.71 4.36 9.52
CA ILE A 139 -5.47 4.49 8.26
C ILE A 139 -4.66 5.28 7.23
N MET A 140 -4.05 6.39 7.65
CA MET A 140 -3.21 7.23 6.79
C MET A 140 -2.02 6.45 6.23
N ALA A 141 -1.26 5.73 7.08
CA ALA A 141 -0.07 4.99 6.66
C ALA A 141 -0.40 3.94 5.58
N PHE A 142 -1.49 3.19 5.77
CA PHE A 142 -1.97 2.22 4.79
C PHE A 142 -2.32 2.90 3.46
N CYS A 143 -3.11 3.98 3.49
CA CYS A 143 -3.56 4.70 2.29
C CYS A 143 -2.41 5.39 1.54
N VAL A 144 -1.42 5.91 2.28
CA VAL A 144 -0.21 6.52 1.70
C VAL A 144 0.60 5.46 0.97
N LEU A 145 0.84 4.30 1.57
CA LEU A 145 1.60 3.24 0.91
C LEU A 145 0.93 2.72 -0.36
N GLY A 146 -0.40 2.54 -0.35
CA GLY A 146 -1.12 2.20 -1.57
C GLY A 146 -0.97 3.26 -2.66
N SER A 147 -1.01 4.54 -2.28
CA SER A 147 -0.77 5.66 -3.22
C SER A 147 0.67 5.68 -3.74
N VAL A 148 1.66 5.39 -2.89
CA VAL A 148 3.08 5.34 -3.28
C VAL A 148 3.30 4.26 -4.34
N VAL A 149 2.67 3.09 -4.20
CA VAL A 149 2.72 2.03 -5.22
C VAL A 149 2.14 2.53 -6.55
N SER A 150 0.92 3.08 -6.54
CA SER A 150 0.28 3.60 -7.76
C SER A 150 1.13 4.66 -8.45
N VAL A 151 1.69 5.62 -7.70
CA VAL A 151 2.58 6.67 -8.24
C VAL A 151 3.87 6.06 -8.81
N GLN A 152 4.39 5.00 -8.19
CA GLN A 152 5.59 4.32 -8.69
C GLN A 152 5.30 3.55 -9.98
N ASP A 153 4.13 2.90 -10.09
CA ASP A 153 3.69 2.24 -11.33
C ASP A 153 3.58 3.23 -12.48
N GLU A 154 2.98 4.40 -12.25
CA GLU A 154 2.92 5.47 -13.26
C GLU A 154 4.31 5.93 -13.72
N LYS A 155 5.29 6.00 -12.82
CA LYS A 155 6.68 6.32 -13.18
C LYS A 155 7.29 5.24 -14.06
N ILE A 156 7.02 3.96 -13.80
CA ILE A 156 7.48 2.85 -14.65
C ILE A 156 6.88 2.96 -16.04
N VAL A 157 5.58 3.21 -16.16
CA VAL A 157 4.92 3.43 -17.46
C VAL A 157 5.59 4.58 -18.22
N LYS A 158 5.84 5.71 -17.56
CA LYS A 158 6.53 6.86 -18.17
C LYS A 158 7.96 6.51 -18.63
N LYS A 159 8.71 5.74 -17.83
CA LYS A 159 10.06 5.30 -18.21
C LYS A 159 10.06 4.33 -19.40
N LEU A 160 9.15 3.36 -19.40
CA LEU A 160 8.97 2.42 -20.51
C LEU A 160 8.59 3.16 -21.80
N TYR A 161 7.70 4.16 -21.71
CA TYR A 161 7.28 4.98 -22.83
C TYR A 161 8.43 5.81 -23.41
N ASN A 162 9.24 6.43 -22.56
CA ASN A 162 10.38 7.28 -22.95
C ASN A 162 11.63 6.50 -23.37
N MET A 163 11.65 5.18 -23.22
CA MET A 163 12.76 4.35 -23.67
C MET A 163 12.86 4.39 -25.20
N ARG A 164 14.09 4.39 -25.74
CA ARG A 164 14.33 4.30 -27.19
C ARG A 164 14.20 2.87 -27.71
N TRP A 165 13.03 2.26 -27.49
CA TRP A 165 12.74 0.87 -27.86
C TRP A 165 12.85 0.62 -29.37
N TYR A 166 12.67 1.64 -30.22
CA TYR A 166 12.85 1.54 -31.67
C TYR A 166 14.29 1.21 -32.11
N LEU A 167 15.28 1.35 -31.22
CA LEU A 167 16.67 0.94 -31.46
C LEU A 167 16.91 -0.56 -31.21
N MET A 168 15.90 -1.29 -30.73
CA MET A 168 15.95 -2.75 -30.52
C MET A 168 15.55 -3.50 -31.80
N PRO A 169 15.91 -4.80 -31.94
CA PRO A 169 15.39 -5.67 -32.99
C PRO A 169 13.85 -5.76 -32.98
N LYS A 170 13.23 -5.95 -34.15
CA LYS A 170 11.75 -5.95 -34.32
C LYS A 170 11.02 -6.92 -33.38
N ASP A 171 11.60 -8.09 -33.12
CA ASP A 171 10.98 -9.08 -32.24
C ASP A 171 10.94 -8.61 -30.79
N LYS A 172 11.96 -7.86 -30.34
CA LYS A 172 12.05 -7.29 -28.99
C LYS A 172 11.15 -6.07 -28.81
N GLN A 173 10.96 -5.27 -29.87
CA GLN A 173 10.01 -4.15 -29.87
C GLN A 173 8.59 -4.61 -29.55
N LYS A 174 8.15 -5.75 -30.11
CA LYS A 174 6.83 -6.32 -29.81
C LYS A 174 6.69 -6.72 -28.34
N ALA A 175 7.70 -7.36 -27.76
CA ALA A 175 7.69 -7.74 -26.35
C ALA A 175 7.65 -6.50 -25.43
N MET A 176 8.40 -5.44 -25.78
CA MET A 176 8.38 -4.17 -25.05
C MET A 176 7.01 -3.48 -25.11
N LEU A 177 6.34 -3.51 -26.27
CA LEU A 177 4.98 -2.99 -26.42
C LEU A 177 3.97 -3.75 -25.55
N MET A 178 4.09 -5.09 -25.48
CA MET A 178 3.27 -5.90 -24.60
C MET A 178 3.51 -5.56 -23.12
N LEU A 179 4.78 -5.38 -22.74
CA LEU A 179 5.18 -4.96 -21.40
C LEU A 179 4.57 -3.59 -21.04
N LEU A 180 4.68 -2.60 -21.94
CA LEU A 180 4.11 -1.28 -21.74
C LEU A 180 2.59 -1.34 -21.57
N ARG A 181 1.90 -2.11 -22.40
CA ARG A 181 0.44 -2.30 -22.31
C ARG A 181 0.02 -2.95 -20.99
N SER A 182 0.82 -3.90 -20.50
CA SER A 182 0.62 -4.54 -19.20
C SER A 182 0.84 -3.54 -18.05
N ALA A 183 1.93 -2.77 -18.10
CA ALA A 183 2.28 -1.76 -17.09
C ALA A 183 1.24 -0.64 -16.96
N GLN A 184 0.55 -0.30 -18.05
CA GLN A 184 -0.52 0.72 -18.05
C GLN A 184 -1.77 0.33 -17.25
N ASN A 185 -1.93 -0.95 -16.93
CA ASN A 185 -3.04 -1.45 -16.11
C ASN A 185 -2.48 -2.08 -14.82
N PRO A 186 -1.91 -1.27 -13.90
CA PRO A 186 -1.33 -1.78 -12.67
C PRO A 186 -2.39 -2.37 -11.74
N VAL A 187 -1.97 -3.31 -10.90
CA VAL A 187 -2.84 -3.90 -9.87
C VAL A 187 -2.82 -2.99 -8.65
N GLU A 188 -3.88 -2.22 -8.46
CA GLU A 188 -4.01 -1.35 -7.29
C GLU A 188 -4.42 -2.16 -6.05
N PRO A 189 -3.85 -1.87 -4.86
CA PRO A 189 -4.34 -2.46 -3.62
C PRO A 189 -5.76 -1.97 -3.32
N THR A 190 -6.72 -2.89 -3.15
CA THR A 190 -8.13 -2.55 -2.91
C THR A 190 -8.63 -3.02 -1.55
N MET A 191 -9.60 -2.27 -1.00
CA MET A 191 -10.36 -2.65 0.19
C MET A 191 -11.61 -3.42 -0.23
N MET A 192 -11.58 -4.75 -0.05
CA MET A 192 -12.61 -5.72 -0.48
C MET A 192 -13.13 -5.46 -1.92
N LYS A 193 -12.25 -5.07 -2.86
CA LYS A 193 -12.60 -4.66 -4.24
C LYS A 193 -13.63 -3.52 -4.37
N PHE A 194 -14.01 -2.85 -3.28
CA PHE A 194 -14.95 -1.73 -3.31
C PHE A 194 -14.26 -0.43 -3.70
N LYS A 195 -13.13 -0.12 -3.05
CA LYS A 195 -12.36 1.10 -3.28
C LYS A 195 -10.86 0.83 -3.28
N PRO A 196 -10.09 1.51 -4.16
CA PRO A 196 -8.64 1.49 -4.09
C PRO A 196 -8.17 2.15 -2.79
N LEU A 197 -7.10 1.60 -2.25
CA LEU A 197 -6.53 2.04 -0.99
C LEU A 197 -5.54 3.17 -1.25
N ASN A 198 -6.09 4.38 -1.43
CA ASN A 198 -5.34 5.56 -1.80
C ASN A 198 -5.67 6.75 -0.89
N LEU A 199 -4.95 7.87 -1.06
CA LEU A 199 -5.13 9.08 -0.27
C LEU A 199 -6.55 9.67 -0.40
N ASN A 200 -7.20 9.51 -1.56
CA ASN A 200 -8.59 9.93 -1.74
C ASN A 200 -9.54 9.11 -0.85
N THR A 201 -9.30 7.81 -0.68
CA THR A 201 -10.04 6.98 0.26
C THR A 201 -9.83 7.43 1.69
N PHE A 202 -8.61 7.84 2.09
CA PHE A 202 -8.34 8.45 3.39
C PHE A 202 -9.11 9.76 3.63
N LEU A 203 -9.19 10.64 2.63
CA LEU A 203 -9.96 11.89 2.74
C LEU A 203 -11.46 11.61 2.88
N ASN A 204 -12.01 10.69 2.09
CA ASN A 204 -13.41 10.24 2.22
C ASN A 204 -13.71 9.70 3.61
N CYS A 205 -12.75 8.94 4.12
CA CYS A 205 -12.70 8.38 5.45
C CYS A 205 -12.78 9.47 6.55
N LEU A 206 -11.94 10.51 6.47
CA LEU A 206 -11.98 11.65 7.38
C LEU A 206 -13.31 12.43 7.31
N ASN A 207 -13.82 12.67 6.10
CA ASN A 207 -15.10 13.35 5.90
C ASN A 207 -16.26 12.57 6.55
N MET A 208 -16.22 11.24 6.48
CA MET A 208 -17.21 10.38 7.12
C MET A 208 -17.13 10.46 8.64
N ILE A 209 -15.92 10.39 9.23
CA ILE A 209 -15.74 10.61 10.68
C ILE A 209 -16.33 11.95 11.09
N TYR A 210 -15.94 13.02 10.41
CA TYR A 210 -16.39 14.38 10.72
C TYR A 210 -17.91 14.49 10.66
N SER A 211 -18.53 13.96 9.60
CA SER A 211 -19.99 14.00 9.42
C SER A 211 -20.72 13.25 10.54
N ILE A 212 -20.24 12.06 10.90
CA ILE A 212 -20.84 11.26 11.99
C ILE A 212 -20.65 11.96 13.33
N SER A 213 -19.46 12.47 13.62
CA SER A 213 -19.18 13.21 14.85
C SER A 213 -20.01 14.48 14.98
N ALA A 214 -20.19 15.23 13.88
CA ALA A 214 -21.04 16.43 13.86
C ALA A 214 -22.52 16.10 14.08
N MET A 215 -23.01 15.01 13.48
CA MET A 215 -24.37 14.51 13.69
C MET A 215 -24.58 14.11 15.17
N LEU A 216 -23.63 13.35 15.75
CA LEU A 216 -23.68 12.96 17.16
C LEU A 216 -23.71 14.19 18.08
N PHE A 217 -22.85 15.18 17.82
CA PHE A 217 -22.82 16.43 18.58
C PHE A 217 -24.15 17.19 18.53
N THR A 218 -24.77 17.26 17.34
CA THR A 218 -26.06 17.92 17.17
C THR A 218 -27.18 17.19 17.92
N MET A 219 -27.16 15.86 17.93
CA MET A 219 -28.14 15.05 18.68
C MET A 219 -27.95 15.19 20.18
N THR A 220 -26.72 15.21 20.70
CA THR A 220 -26.48 15.41 22.14
C THR A 220 -26.80 16.81 22.61
N GLY A 221 -26.56 17.84 21.78
CA GLY A 221 -26.93 19.23 22.09
C GLY A 221 -28.44 19.41 22.27
N LYS A 222 -29.25 18.72 21.43
CA LYS A 222 -30.73 18.74 21.54
C LYS A 222 -31.30 18.07 22.79
N TYR A 223 -30.55 17.24 23.50
CA TYR A 223 -30.98 16.61 24.76
C TYR A 223 -30.61 17.42 26.01
N SER A 224 -29.84 18.51 25.85
CA SER A 224 -29.39 19.39 26.94
C SER A 224 -30.24 20.67 27.08
N GLU A 225 -31.25 20.86 26.24
CA GLU A 225 -32.28 21.90 26.33
C GLU A 225 -33.61 21.27 26.77
#